data_AF-A0A1X1SZ12-F1
#
_entry.id   AF-A0A1X1SZ12-F1
#
_cell.length_a   1.000
_cell.length_b   1.000
_cell.length_c   1.000
_cell.angle_alpha   90.00
_cell.angle_beta   90.00
_cell.angle_gamma   90.00
#
_symmetry.space_group_name_H-M   'P 1'
#
loop_
_entity.id
_entity.type
_entity.pdbx_description
1 polymer ?
#
loop_
_entity_poly.entity_id
_entity_poly.type
_entity_poly.pdbx_seq_one_letter_code
_entity_poly.pdbx_strand_id
1 'polypeptide(L)'
;MDVLESNFDGEEHVTAYALDLLDELRLNVSQCLLVLRIVSEQADLGFGELQQALICAREEAKQAFEAASVVRQGAKLSESWGRALSRPKAIFARHSAAVRDGAPRVQPLRGLSDRFER
;
A
#
# COMPACT_ATOMS: atom_id res chain seq x y z
N MET A 1 -7.70 -29.99 21.88
CA MET A 1 -6.26 -30.00 21.57
C MET A 1 -5.98 -28.68 20.90
N ASP A 2 -5.70 -27.69 21.73
CA ASP A 2 -5.11 -26.42 21.32
C ASP A 2 -3.83 -26.69 20.53
N VAL A 3 -3.63 -26.00 19.41
CA VAL A 3 -2.52 -25.07 19.15
C VAL A 3 -2.84 -24.36 17.82
N LEU A 4 -3.61 -23.27 17.87
CA LEU A 4 -3.52 -22.19 16.88
C LEU A 4 -3.10 -20.89 17.58
N GLU A 5 -2.30 -20.99 18.64
CA GLU A 5 -1.38 -19.91 18.96
C GLU A 5 -0.18 -20.06 18.03
N SER A 6 -0.39 -19.66 16.79
CA SER A 6 0.71 -19.28 15.91
C SER A 6 1.44 -18.15 16.60
N ASN A 7 2.52 -18.49 17.32
CA ASN A 7 3.60 -17.57 17.65
C ASN A 7 4.13 -16.98 16.33
N PHE A 8 3.46 -15.93 15.84
CA PHE A 8 4.06 -14.99 14.90
C PHE A 8 5.16 -14.29 15.69
N ASP A 9 6.38 -14.75 15.50
CA ASP A 9 7.59 -14.13 16.00
C ASP A 9 7.76 -12.77 15.30
N GLY A 10 7.03 -11.75 15.77
CA GLY A 10 7.36 -10.32 15.75
C GLY A 10 7.59 -9.57 14.42
N GLU A 11 7.88 -10.24 13.32
CA GLU A 11 8.28 -9.61 12.05
C GLU A 11 7.13 -9.58 11.05
N GLU A 12 6.90 -8.38 10.50
CA GLU A 12 5.92 -8.17 9.45
C GLU A 12 6.37 -8.88 8.17
N HIS A 13 5.47 -9.68 7.59
CA HIS A 13 5.76 -10.47 6.40
C HIS A 13 4.79 -10.12 5.26
N VAL A 14 5.32 -10.00 4.04
CA VAL A 14 4.56 -9.71 2.83
C VAL A 14 5.00 -10.68 1.74
N THR A 15 4.03 -11.34 1.09
CA THR A 15 4.30 -12.23 -0.05
C THR A 15 4.47 -11.44 -1.35
N ALA A 16 5.11 -12.04 -2.36
CA ALA A 16 5.13 -11.47 -3.71
C ALA A 16 3.71 -11.28 -4.26
N TYR A 17 2.85 -12.28 -4.07
CA TYR A 17 1.47 -12.25 -4.52
C TYR A 17 0.66 -11.10 -3.89
N ALA A 18 0.91 -10.75 -2.63
CA ALA A 18 0.27 -9.60 -2.00
C ALA A 18 0.67 -8.27 -2.66
N LEU A 19 1.93 -8.14 -3.13
CA LEU A 19 2.34 -6.97 -3.91
C LEU A 19 1.64 -6.92 -5.27
N ASP A 20 1.55 -8.07 -5.95
CA ASP A 20 0.89 -8.15 -7.25
C ASP A 20 -0.59 -7.73 -7.13
N LEU A 21 -1.30 -8.19 -6.10
CA LEU A 21 -2.69 -7.81 -5.84
C LEU A 21 -2.84 -6.33 -5.46
N LEU A 22 -1.91 -5.76 -4.70
CA LEU A 22 -1.93 -4.33 -4.37
C LEU A 22 -1.67 -3.47 -5.61
N ASP A 23 -0.80 -3.90 -6.51
CA ASP A 23 -0.57 -3.21 -7.78
C ASP A 23 -1.77 -3.35 -8.72
N GLU A 24 -2.40 -4.53 -8.79
CA GLU A 24 -3.65 -4.74 -9.53
C GLU A 24 -4.78 -3.86 -9.00
N LEU A 25 -4.91 -3.72 -7.67
CA LEU A 25 -5.89 -2.81 -7.06
C LEU A 25 -5.69 -1.37 -7.53
N ARG A 26 -4.44 -0.89 -7.62
CA ARG A 26 -4.12 0.46 -8.12
C ARG A 26 -4.54 0.64 -9.58
N LEU A 27 -4.30 -0.36 -10.42
CA LEU A 27 -4.77 -0.38 -11.81
C LEU A 27 -6.29 -0.32 -11.88
N ASN A 28 -6.98 -1.13 -11.08
CA ASN A 28 -8.45 -1.18 -11.06
C ASN A 28 -9.07 0.15 -10.62
N VAL A 29 -8.52 0.80 -9.59
CA VAL A 29 -8.99 2.13 -9.17
C VAL A 29 -8.74 3.18 -10.26
N SER A 30 -7.59 3.11 -10.95
CA SER A 30 -7.31 3.99 -12.10
C SER A 30 -8.28 3.77 -13.26
N GLN A 31 -8.67 2.52 -13.52
CA GLN A 31 -9.71 2.19 -14.50
C GLN A 31 -11.07 2.76 -14.07
N CYS A 32 -11.45 2.68 -12.79
CA CYS A 32 -12.68 3.30 -12.30
C CYS A 32 -12.71 4.81 -12.55
N LEU A 33 -11.58 5.50 -12.35
CA LEU A 33 -11.47 6.93 -12.65
C LEU A 33 -11.66 7.23 -14.15
N LEU A 34 -11.12 6.39 -15.03
CA LEU A 34 -11.33 6.51 -16.48
C LEU A 34 -12.80 6.27 -16.87
N VAL A 35 -13.43 5.25 -16.28
CA VAL A 35 -14.86 4.98 -16.50
C VAL A 35 -15.69 6.18 -16.08
N LEU A 36 -15.43 6.78 -14.91
CA LEU A 36 -16.18 7.98 -14.47
C LEU A 36 -16.02 9.15 -15.42
N ARG A 37 -14.83 9.36 -15.99
CA ARG A 37 -14.65 10.40 -17.00
C ARG A 37 -15.55 10.16 -18.21
N ILE A 38 -15.56 8.95 -18.75
CA ILE A 38 -16.42 8.60 -19.89
C ILE A 38 -17.89 8.76 -19.54
N VAL A 39 -18.32 8.25 -18.37
CA VAL A 39 -19.71 8.37 -17.92
C VAL A 39 -20.11 9.83 -17.74
N SER A 40 -19.22 10.70 -17.25
CA SER A 40 -19.50 12.13 -17.11
C SER A 40 -19.68 12.85 -18.44
N GLU A 41 -19.16 12.30 -19.54
CA GLU A 41 -19.40 12.79 -20.90
C GLU A 41 -20.73 12.29 -21.49
N GLN A 42 -21.35 11.27 -20.88
CA GLN A 42 -22.58 10.63 -21.37
C GLN A 42 -23.80 10.87 -20.46
N ALA A 43 -23.62 11.43 -19.27
CA ALA A 43 -24.67 11.62 -18.29
C ALA A 43 -24.56 13.00 -17.63
N ASP A 44 -25.69 13.72 -17.53
CA ASP A 44 -25.82 15.01 -16.84
C ASP A 44 -25.88 14.84 -15.31
N LEU A 45 -24.90 14.13 -14.74
CA LEU A 45 -24.79 13.83 -13.30
C LEU A 45 -23.44 14.29 -12.76
N GLY A 46 -23.44 14.80 -11.52
CA GLY A 46 -22.21 15.16 -10.81
C GLY A 46 -21.58 13.96 -10.11
N PHE A 47 -20.42 13.50 -10.60
CA PHE A 47 -19.66 12.39 -9.99
C PHE A 47 -18.49 12.84 -9.10
N GLY A 48 -18.43 14.12 -8.73
CA GLY A 48 -17.28 14.70 -8.03
C GLY A 48 -16.91 14.00 -6.71
N GLU A 49 -17.90 13.66 -5.88
CA GLU A 49 -17.66 12.96 -4.61
C GLU A 49 -17.07 11.55 -4.83
N LEU A 50 -17.62 10.81 -5.79
CA LEU A 50 -17.13 9.47 -6.12
C LEU A 50 -15.73 9.53 -6.75
N GLN A 51 -15.48 10.50 -7.63
CA GLN A 51 -14.15 10.74 -8.21
C GLN A 51 -13.13 11.04 -7.10
N GLN A 52 -13.46 11.91 -6.14
CA GLN A 52 -12.57 12.22 -5.03
C GLN A 52 -12.30 11.01 -4.14
N ALA A 53 -13.31 10.18 -3.86
CA ALA A 53 -13.15 8.96 -3.09
C ALA A 53 -12.20 7.96 -3.79
N LEU A 54 -12.30 7.80 -5.11
CA LEU A 54 -11.41 6.94 -5.89
C LEU A 54 -9.98 7.49 -5.95
N ILE A 55 -9.79 8.81 -6.05
CA ILE A 55 -8.45 9.43 -5.96
C ILE A 55 -7.82 9.10 -4.60
N CYS A 56 -8.56 9.28 -3.50
CA CYS A 56 -8.07 8.92 -2.17
C CYS A 56 -7.74 7.43 -2.06
N ALA A 57 -8.61 6.55 -2.56
CA ALA A 57 -8.39 5.11 -2.56
C ALA A 57 -7.14 4.71 -3.36
N ARG A 58 -6.87 5.36 -4.49
CA ARG A 58 -5.67 5.12 -5.30
C ARG A 58 -4.40 5.49 -4.53
N GLU A 59 -4.38 6.65 -3.88
CA GLU A 59 -3.24 7.09 -3.08
C GLU A 59 -3.00 6.18 -1.86
N GLU A 60 -4.07 5.71 -1.20
CA GLU A 60 -3.96 4.76 -0.10
C GLU A 60 -3.47 3.38 -0.58
N ALA A 61 -3.95 2.89 -1.72
CA ALA A 61 -3.48 1.65 -2.33
C ALA A 61 -2.00 1.74 -2.73
N LYS A 62 -1.57 2.89 -3.26
CA LYS A 62 -0.15 3.18 -3.54
C LYS A 62 0.69 3.13 -2.27
N GLN A 63 0.27 3.81 -1.21
CA GLN A 63 0.99 3.77 0.08
C GLN A 63 1.07 2.34 0.64
N ALA A 64 0.00 1.56 0.50
CA ALA A 64 -0.02 0.16 0.92
C ALA A 64 0.97 -0.69 0.10
N PHE A 65 0.97 -0.57 -1.23
CA PHE A 65 1.92 -1.23 -2.11
C PHE A 65 3.38 -0.87 -1.75
N GLU A 66 3.67 0.42 -1.61
CA GLU A 66 5.01 0.89 -1.32
C GLU A 66 5.50 0.38 0.05
N ALA A 67 4.68 0.48 1.10
CA ALA A 67 5.01 -0.03 2.43
C ALA A 67 5.21 -1.55 2.42
N ALA A 68 4.31 -2.28 1.78
CA ALA A 68 4.41 -3.73 1.63
C ALA A 68 5.69 -4.12 0.88
N SER A 69 6.09 -3.34 -0.13
CA SER A 69 7.31 -3.59 -0.90
C SER A 69 8.58 -3.38 -0.07
N VAL A 70 8.57 -2.41 0.85
CA VAL A 70 9.67 -2.16 1.80
C VAL A 70 9.80 -3.34 2.75
N VAL A 71 8.68 -3.82 3.31
CA VAL A 71 8.66 -5.01 4.18
C VAL A 71 9.16 -6.25 3.44
N ARG A 72 8.64 -6.52 2.24
CA ARG A 72 9.04 -7.69 1.44
C ARG A 72 10.53 -7.67 1.06
N GLN A 73 11.13 -6.48 0.90
CA GLN A 73 12.56 -6.33 0.63
C GLN A 73 13.44 -6.59 1.87
N GLY A 74 12.86 -6.92 3.02
CA GLY A 74 13.60 -7.19 4.26
C GLY A 74 14.14 -5.92 4.91
N ALA A 75 13.45 -4.79 4.71
CA ALA A 75 13.84 -3.54 5.35
C ALA A 75 13.80 -3.67 6.87
N LYS A 76 14.87 -3.20 7.55
CA LYS A 76 14.85 -3.10 9.00
C LYS A 76 13.79 -2.07 9.43
N LEU A 77 13.01 -2.45 10.44
CA LEU A 77 12.01 -1.62 11.08
C LEU A 77 12.34 -1.53 12.57
N SER A 78 12.23 -0.34 13.16
CA SER A 78 12.23 -0.21 14.62
C SER A 78 11.05 -0.96 15.24
N GLU A 79 11.06 -1.20 16.55
CA GLU A 79 9.97 -1.86 17.27
C GLU A 79 8.59 -1.27 16.95
N SER A 80 7.56 -2.13 16.91
CA SER A 80 6.18 -1.69 16.72
C SER A 80 5.69 -0.94 17.96
N TRP A 81 4.87 0.09 17.75
CA TRP A 81 4.29 0.87 18.85
C TRP A 81 3.03 0.21 19.47
N GLY A 82 2.92 -1.12 19.37
CA GLY A 82 1.78 -1.89 19.86
C GLY A 82 1.69 -3.29 19.26
N ARG A 83 0.63 -4.02 19.66
CA ARG A 83 0.35 -5.40 19.21
C ARG A 83 -0.46 -5.50 17.90
N ALA A 84 -0.97 -4.38 17.38
CA ALA A 84 -1.71 -4.34 16.14
C ALA A 84 -0.77 -4.28 14.93
N LEU A 85 -1.25 -4.75 13.78
CA LEU A 85 -0.53 -4.63 12.50
C LEU A 85 -0.26 -3.15 12.17
N SER A 86 0.94 -2.85 11.68
CA SER A 86 1.27 -1.48 11.29
C SER A 86 0.46 -1.05 10.08
N ARG A 87 -0.11 0.16 10.18
CA ARG A 87 -0.61 0.86 9.00
C ARG A 87 0.56 1.19 8.06
N PRO A 88 0.33 1.36 6.73
CA PRO A 88 1.41 1.70 5.80
C PRO A 88 2.28 2.89 6.23
N LYS A 89 1.66 3.96 6.74
CA LYS A 89 2.39 5.12 7.27
C LYS A 89 3.30 4.78 8.47
N ALA A 90 2.90 3.84 9.31
CA ALA A 90 3.71 3.39 10.44
C ALA A 90 4.91 2.55 9.99
N ILE A 91 4.78 1.75 8.92
CA ILE A 91 5.92 1.05 8.30
C ILE A 91 6.99 2.05 7.88
N PHE A 92 6.62 3.11 7.16
CA PHE A 92 7.60 4.13 6.74
C PHE A 92 8.25 4.86 7.91
N ALA A 93 7.48 5.19 8.95
CA ALA A 93 8.01 5.85 10.14
C ALA A 93 9.03 4.95 10.88
N ARG A 94 8.70 3.67 11.05
CA ARG A 94 9.58 2.67 11.70
C ARG A 94 10.81 2.37 10.86
N HIS A 95 10.69 2.29 9.53
CA HIS A 95 11.85 2.17 8.64
C HIS A 95 12.75 3.42 8.72
N SER A 96 12.16 4.61 8.70
CA SER A 96 12.91 5.87 8.79
C SER A 96 13.62 6.03 10.13
N ALA A 97 13.03 5.54 11.22
CA ALA A 97 13.69 5.46 12.52
C ALA A 97 14.90 4.50 12.47
N ALA A 98 14.71 3.26 11.99
CA ALA A 98 15.81 2.31 11.84
C ALA A 98 16.96 2.84 10.96
N VAL A 99 16.64 3.56 9.87
CA VAL A 99 17.65 4.20 9.01
C VAL A 99 18.44 5.28 9.74
N ARG A 100 17.79 6.08 10.59
CA ARG A 100 18.48 7.06 11.44
C ARG A 100 19.43 6.38 12.45
N ASP A 101 19.10 5.16 12.86
CA ASP A 101 19.93 4.34 13.75
C ASP A 101 20.99 3.50 12.99
N GLY A 102 21.17 3.74 11.69
CA GLY A 102 22.24 3.15 10.87
C GLY A 102 21.80 1.96 10.00
N ALA A 103 20.50 1.63 9.92
CA ALA A 103 20.03 0.62 8.98
C ALA A 103 20.14 1.11 7.52
N PRO A 104 20.38 0.19 6.55
CA PRO A 104 20.33 0.54 5.13
C PRO A 104 18.95 1.07 4.73
N ARG A 105 18.92 2.15 3.95
CA ARG A 105 17.68 2.69 3.39
C ARG A 105 17.20 1.81 2.24
N VAL A 106 15.95 1.37 2.32
CA VAL A 106 15.27 0.60 1.27
C VAL A 106 14.26 1.48 0.58
N GLN A 107 14.34 1.57 -0.75
CA GLN A 107 13.33 2.28 -1.53
C GLN A 107 12.18 1.34 -1.88
N PRO A 108 10.93 1.83 -1.92
CA PRO A 108 9.82 1.05 -2.45
C PRO A 108 10.11 0.55 -3.88
N LEU A 109 9.62 -0.66 -4.19
CA LEU A 109 9.68 -1.18 -5.56
C LEU A 109 8.78 -0.35 -6.47
N ARG A 110 9.07 -0.39 -7.78
CA ARG A 110 8.16 0.16 -8.79
C ARG A 110 7.18 -0.91 -9.25
N GLY A 111 5.90 -0.58 -9.24
CA GLY A 111 4.82 -1.40 -9.79
C GLY A 111 4.60 -1.12 -11.28
N LEU A 112 3.75 -1.93 -11.91
CA LEU A 112 3.25 -1.67 -13.26
C LEU A 112 2.41 -0.39 -13.27
N SER A 113 1.64 -0.12 -12.20
CA SER A 113 0.78 1.07 -12.08
C SER A 113 1.53 2.38 -12.21
N ASP A 114 2.80 2.44 -11.77
CA ASP A 114 3.64 3.65 -11.86
C ASP A 114 3.87 4.10 -13.32
N ARG A 115 3.66 3.22 -14.29
CA ARG A 115 3.76 3.57 -15.72
C ARG A 115 2.54 4.36 -16.21
N PHE A 116 1.41 4.24 -15.53
CA PHE A 116 0.12 4.78 -15.94
C PHE A 116 -0.34 5.97 -15.09
N GLU A 117 0.13 6.08 -13.84
CA GLU A 117 -0.29 7.11 -12.87
C GLU A 117 0.48 8.44 -12.94
N ARG A 118 0.91 8.88 -14.14
CA ARG A 118 1.68 10.14 -14.29
C ARG A 118 0.85 11.41 -14.16
#